data_AF-A0A925D9K5-F1
#
_entry.id   AF-A0A925D9K5-F1
#
_cell.length_a   1.000
_cell.length_b   1.000
_cell.length_c   1.000
_cell.angle_alpha   90.00
_cell.angle_beta   90.00
_cell.angle_gamma   90.00
#
_symmetry.space_group_name_H-M   'P 1'
#
loop_
_entity.id
_entity.type
_entity.pdbx_description
1 polymer ?
#
loop_
_entity_poly.entity_id
_entity_poly.type
_entity_poly.pdbx_seq_one_letter_code
_entity_poly.pdbx_strand_id
1 'polypeptide(L)' 'VASTSDPFCPTLRGRVESKLHPAANCAYEIVIDGVSEQTVATAMTAAIRAAAGQGIVAITAGNYGGKLGKFHFHLHKLLS' A
#
# COMPACT_ATOMS: atom_id res chain seq x y z
N VAL A 1 -3.30 -20.39 -1.17
CA VAL A 1 -4.72 -19.97 -1.03
C VAL A 1 -4.73 -18.53 -0.55
N ALA A 2 -5.76 -17.75 -0.86
CA ALA A 2 -5.87 -16.34 -0.47
C ALA A 2 -7.30 -16.01 0.00
N SER A 3 -7.43 -14.97 0.82
CA SER A 3 -8.68 -14.40 1.31
C SER A 3 -8.59 -12.87 1.28
N THR A 4 -9.67 -12.19 1.67
CA THR A 4 -9.69 -10.73 1.81
C THR A 4 -8.73 -10.23 2.91
N SER A 5 -8.25 -8.99 2.77
CA SER A 5 -7.43 -8.31 3.78
C SER A 5 -8.33 -7.52 4.73
N ASP A 6 -8.98 -8.24 5.66
CA ASP A 6 -9.99 -7.68 6.57
C ASP A 6 -9.58 -6.37 7.28
N PRO A 7 -8.32 -6.19 7.75
CA PRO A 7 -7.93 -4.94 8.41
C PRO A 7 -8.05 -3.69 7.52
N PHE A 8 -8.07 -3.86 6.19
CA PHE A 8 -8.21 -2.78 5.21
C PHE A 8 -9.62 -2.67 4.62
N CYS A 9 -10.60 -3.44 5.11
CA CYS A 9 -12.00 -3.35 4.68
C CYS A 9 -12.77 -2.27 5.47
N PRO A 10 -13.21 -1.16 4.85
CA PRO A 10 -13.93 -0.09 5.56
C PRO A 10 -15.25 -0.57 6.19
N THR A 11 -15.92 -1.52 5.54
CA THR A 11 -17.19 -2.11 5.99
C THR A 11 -17.06 -3.04 7.19
N LEU A 12 -15.84 -3.46 7.54
CA LEU A 12 -15.56 -4.31 8.70
C LEU A 12 -15.08 -3.52 9.92
N ARG A 13 -15.04 -2.18 9.85
CA ARG A 13 -14.71 -1.34 11.00
C ARG A 13 -15.66 -1.61 12.16
N GLY A 14 -15.10 -1.71 13.36
CA GLY A 14 -15.82 -2.09 14.59
C GLY A 14 -15.97 -3.60 14.79
N ARG A 15 -15.61 -4.43 13.80
CA ARG A 15 -15.57 -5.90 13.92
C ARG A 15 -14.15 -6.47 13.95
N VAL A 16 -13.18 -5.74 13.39
CA VAL A 16 -11.77 -6.11 13.34
C VAL A 16 -10.88 -4.93 13.72
N GLU A 17 -9.64 -5.19 14.10
CA GLU A 17 -8.61 -4.16 14.26
C GLU A 17 -8.28 -3.56 12.88
N SER A 18 -8.84 -2.39 12.58
CA SER A 18 -8.65 -1.75 11.28
C SER A 18 -7.28 -1.07 11.20
N LYS A 19 -6.61 -1.24 10.05
CA LYS A 19 -5.37 -0.55 9.68
C LYS A 19 -5.60 0.67 8.79
N LEU A 20 -6.85 1.00 8.49
CA LEU A 20 -7.20 2.18 7.71
C LEU A 20 -7.01 3.44 8.55
N HIS A 21 -6.60 4.53 7.91
CA HIS A 21 -6.69 5.86 8.50
C HIS A 21 -8.16 6.12 8.93
N PRO A 22 -8.41 6.76 10.10
CA PRO A 22 -9.78 6.97 10.61
C PRO A 22 -10.72 7.67 9.62
N ALA A 23 -10.19 8.61 8.84
CA ALA A 23 -10.95 9.37 7.84
C ALA A 23 -11.12 8.67 6.47
N ALA A 24 -10.48 7.52 6.22
CA ALA A 24 -10.63 6.82 4.94
C ALA A 24 -12.03 6.22 4.82
N ASN A 25 -12.65 6.16 3.64
CA ASN A 25 -13.91 5.41 3.43
C ASN A 25 -13.77 4.28 2.40
N CYS A 26 -12.63 4.24 1.72
CA CYS A 26 -12.25 3.22 0.76
C CYS A 26 -10.75 2.96 0.86
N ALA A 27 -10.31 1.81 0.35
CA ALA A 27 -8.92 1.50 0.10
C ALA A 27 -8.81 0.85 -1.28
N TYR A 28 -7.76 1.23 -2.02
CA TYR A 28 -7.41 0.66 -3.31
C TYR A 28 -5.94 0.26 -3.28
N GLU A 29 -5.62 -0.82 -3.97
CA GLU A 29 -4.26 -1.33 -4.10
C GLU A 29 -3.81 -1.25 -5.55
N ILE A 30 -2.59 -0.77 -5.77
CA ILE A 30 -1.93 -0.75 -7.09
C ILE A 30 -0.77 -1.74 -7.01
N VAL A 31 -0.87 -2.83 -7.77
CA VAL A 31 0.20 -3.84 -7.90
C VAL A 31 1.04 -3.51 -9.12
N ILE A 32 2.37 -3.56 -8.97
CA ILE A 32 3.33 -3.20 -10.03
C ILE A 32 4.33 -4.33 -10.20
N ASP A 33 4.35 -4.92 -11.40
CA ASP A 33 5.41 -5.82 -11.84
C ASP A 33 6.42 -5.06 -12.71
N GLY A 34 7.70 -5.43 -12.62
CA GLY A 34 8.76 -4.79 -13.38
C GLY A 34 9.95 -5.72 -13.62
N VAL A 35 10.71 -5.43 -14.68
CA VAL A 35 11.88 -6.24 -15.08
C VAL A 35 13.11 -6.05 -14.19
N SER A 36 13.09 -5.05 -13.31
CA SER A 36 14.15 -4.80 -12.33
C SER A 36 13.61 -4.12 -11.07
N GLU A 37 14.35 -4.24 -9.96
CA GLU A 37 14.05 -3.53 -8.72
C GLU A 37 13.98 -2.01 -8.94
N GLN A 38 14.90 -1.45 -9.72
CA GLN A 38 14.93 -0.02 -10.04
C GLN A 38 13.69 0.45 -10.81
N THR A 39 13.20 -0.37 -11.75
CA THR A 39 11.99 -0.06 -12.53
C THR A 39 10.76 -0.02 -11.62
N VAL A 40 10.63 -1.00 -10.71
CA VAL A 40 9.52 -1.05 -9.74
C VAL A 40 9.60 0.13 -8.77
N ALA A 41 10.78 0.43 -8.22
CA ALA A 41 11.00 1.57 -7.34
C ALA A 41 10.59 2.89 -8.00
N THR A 42 11.01 3.11 -9.26
CA THR A 42 10.67 4.32 -10.02
C THR A 42 9.17 4.43 -10.28
N ALA A 43 8.52 3.32 -10.65
CA ALA A 43 7.08 3.28 -10.87
C ALA A 43 6.28 3.53 -9.58
N MET A 44 6.70 2.95 -8.44
CA MET A 44 6.11 3.22 -7.13
C MET A 44 6.24 4.69 -6.75
N THR A 45 7.43 5.29 -6.90
CA THR A 45 7.64 6.72 -6.61
C THR A 45 6.74 7.60 -7.48
N ALA A 46 6.62 7.30 -8.78
CA ALA A 46 5.74 8.04 -9.68
C ALA A 46 4.26 7.91 -9.30
N ALA A 47 3.81 6.68 -9.02
CA ALA A 47 2.43 6.41 -8.62
C ALA A 47 2.06 7.12 -7.30
N ILE A 48 2.94 7.08 -6.30
CA ILE A 48 2.72 7.75 -5.01
C ILE A 48 2.63 9.26 -5.19
N ARG A 49 3.54 9.86 -5.95
CA ARG A 49 3.52 11.31 -6.21
C ARG A 49 2.29 11.75 -7.00
N ALA A 50 1.83 10.93 -7.95
CA ALA A 50 0.64 11.22 -8.74
C ALA A 50 -0.66 11.05 -7.93
N ALA A 51 -0.71 10.05 -7.04
CA ALA A 51 -1.87 9.81 -6.17
C ALA A 51 -1.95 10.84 -5.04
N ALA A 52 -0.82 11.31 -4.51
CA ALA A 52 -0.79 12.28 -3.44
C ALA A 52 -1.51 13.57 -3.85
N GLY A 53 -2.59 13.89 -3.15
CA GLY A 53 -3.44 15.01 -3.51
C GLY A 53 -4.68 15.11 -2.62
N GLN A 54 -5.59 16.00 -3.03
CA GLN A 54 -6.83 16.25 -2.29
C GLN A 54 -7.69 14.98 -2.17
N GLY A 55 -8.12 14.66 -0.95
CA GLY A 55 -8.96 13.50 -0.66
C GLY A 55 -8.20 12.20 -0.38
N ILE A 56 -6.89 12.14 -0.63
CA ILE A 56 -6.06 11.01 -0.22
C ILE A 56 -5.56 11.24 1.20
N VAL A 57 -6.13 10.49 2.15
CA VAL A 57 -5.85 10.65 3.58
C VAL A 57 -4.59 9.93 4.06
N ALA A 58 -4.15 8.89 3.35
CA ALA A 58 -2.94 8.14 3.66
C ALA A 58 -2.49 7.31 2.44
N ILE A 59 -1.19 7.08 2.34
CA ILE A 59 -0.58 6.13 1.40
C ILE A 59 0.26 5.16 2.23
N THR A 60 0.12 3.86 1.95
CA THR A 60 0.86 2.78 2.63
C THR A 60 1.18 1.66 1.65
N ALA A 61 1.89 0.63 2.10
CA ALA A 61 2.26 -0.53 1.30
C ALA A 61 1.94 -1.85 2.03
N GLY A 62 1.30 -2.77 1.30
CA GLY A 62 1.10 -4.15 1.75
C GLY A 62 2.42 -4.90 1.88
N ASN A 63 2.54 -5.76 2.88
CA ASN A 63 3.71 -6.62 3.07
C ASN A 63 3.35 -7.90 3.84
N TYR A 64 4.23 -8.89 3.79
CA TYR A 64 4.08 -10.19 4.47
C TYR A 64 5.04 -10.33 5.67
N GLY A 65 5.27 -9.23 6.40
CA GLY A 65 6.16 -9.21 7.57
C GLY A 65 7.64 -9.45 7.25
N GLY A 66 8.05 -9.22 5.99
CA GLY A 66 9.44 -9.41 5.53
C GLY A 66 9.87 -10.86 5.33
N LYS A 67 8.98 -11.83 5.48
CA LYS A 67 9.32 -13.27 5.48
C LYS A 67 9.11 -13.99 4.14
N LEU A 68 8.46 -13.34 3.17
CA LEU A 68 8.07 -13.99 1.91
C LEU A 68 8.81 -13.42 0.69
N GLY A 69 8.77 -12.09 0.51
CA GLY A 69 9.40 -11.42 -0.63
C GLY A 69 10.89 -11.12 -0.39
N LYS A 70 11.71 -11.34 -1.42
CA LYS A 70 13.13 -10.96 -1.42
C LYS A 70 13.35 -9.44 -1.46
N PHE A 71 12.47 -8.71 -2.12
CA PHE A 71 12.62 -7.27 -2.37
C PHE A 71 11.73 -6.45 -1.45
N HIS A 72 12.30 -5.46 -0.76
CA HIS A 72 11.60 -4.60 0.21
C HIS A 72 11.70 -3.14 -0.21
N PHE A 73 10.59 -2.59 -0.73
CA PHE A 73 10.50 -1.20 -1.16
C PHE A 73 9.98 -0.32 -0.01
N HIS A 74 10.90 0.27 0.76
CA HIS A 74 10.53 1.16 1.87
C HIS A 74 10.12 2.54 1.34
N LEU A 75 8.87 2.93 1.55
CA LEU A 75 8.29 4.17 0.99
C LEU A 75 9.09 5.44 1.32
N HIS A 76 9.57 5.58 2.56
CA HIS A 76 10.39 6.73 2.95
C HIS A 76 11.74 6.79 2.21
N LYS A 77 12.33 5.64 1.84
CA LYS A 77 13.56 5.61 1.03
C LYS A 77 13.30 5.89 -0.45
N LEU A 78 12.09 5.59 -0.94
CA LEU A 78 11.69 5.88 -2.31
C LEU A 78 11.39 7.38 -2.54
N LEU A 79 11.03 8.09 -1.47
CA LEU A 79 10.61 9.49 -1.50
C LEU A 79 11.66 10.46 -0.94
N SER A 80 12.72 9.95 -0.33
CA SER A 80 13.85 10.75 0.16
C SER A 80 14.62 11.41 -0.98
#